data_AF-A0A7C2KF21-F1
#
_entry.id   AF-A0A7C2KF21-F1
#
_cell.length_a   1.000
_cell.length_b   1.000
_cell.length_c   1.000
_cell.angle_alpha   90.00
_cell.angle_beta   90.00
_cell.angle_gamma   90.00
#
_symmetry.space_group_name_H-M   'P 1'
#
loop_
_entity.id
_entity.type
_entity.pdbx_description
1 polymer ?
#
loop_
_entity_poly.entity_id
_entity_poly.type
_entity_poly.pdbx_seq_one_letter_code
_entity_poly.pdbx_strand_id
1 'polypeptide(L)'
;MAFSFVARCGRLAAVLIGWSLLVQPALAYTPNDPRLGEQWYLQTIGAPSAWDLATGSADVVVAVLDSGFDMNHPDLSANIWSNTNEIAGDGVDNDQNGYVDDTSGWDFVQGDNTPEPDEGESNNADAVVHGTAIGGVIGAMGDNSEGVAGLAWNIRLMPLRILDNFGAGNSDDARLAVRYAVDNGADVINLSFTGFEIDPSFSAAVEDAFEAGVVIVAAVGNTDGGGTDLDETPIYPACFRDADDDWVIGVTATTDADVKADFSNYGSDCADIAAPGEGIFSTTYQNPDWDEFTEAYEGGWSGTSIASPMVAGAAALLKSAYPSLRPTDVLTILQLSVDPIAAGSEASGELGAGRLNVGRALQIAPSFVTTPEAPPADEDAGIVRDALGHRVAPSSGTQAPSPVTGELQDVSDVYPGWFVRSESFDTVYYIDEDLRRHPFWDAQTFFTWASDWDEVVWVTDATLSTLSIATPLVPKPGVVLVKIQSDPSVYAVESGATIWSPVLRLISSETIAVQMYGEVWSEYVLDVDATLFPRYEYGADIETVERVDTSILRSRSQIFEDMSGAGG
;
A
#
# COMPACT_ATOMS: atom_id res chain seq x y z
N MET A 1 37.00 81.08 -20.61
CA MET A 1 35.56 80.97 -20.29
C MET A 1 35.01 79.83 -21.12
N ALA A 2 34.96 78.63 -20.55
CA ALA A 2 34.62 77.42 -21.30
C ALA A 2 33.53 76.64 -20.56
N PHE A 3 32.58 76.20 -21.36
CA PHE A 3 31.35 75.49 -21.07
C PHE A 3 31.50 74.37 -20.03
N SER A 4 30.54 74.29 -19.10
CA SER A 4 30.34 73.13 -18.23
C SER A 4 28.98 72.49 -18.54
N PHE A 5 29.03 71.16 -18.70
CA PHE A 5 27.92 70.27 -19.03
C PHE A 5 26.80 70.34 -17.99
N VAL A 6 25.56 70.50 -18.46
CA VAL A 6 24.35 70.34 -17.64
C VAL A 6 23.89 68.88 -17.75
N ALA A 7 24.02 68.14 -16.66
CA ALA A 7 23.42 66.82 -16.50
C ALA A 7 21.89 66.95 -16.39
N ARG A 8 21.15 66.37 -17.35
CA ARG A 8 19.70 66.20 -17.25
C ARG A 8 19.41 64.90 -16.49
N CYS A 9 18.83 65.05 -15.31
CA CYS A 9 18.32 63.98 -14.47
C CYS A 9 17.03 63.44 -15.09
N GLY A 10 17.08 62.24 -15.69
CA GLY A 10 15.90 61.49 -16.12
C GLY A 10 15.34 60.69 -14.95
N ARG A 11 14.11 60.99 -14.51
CA ARG A 11 13.37 60.16 -13.57
C ARG A 11 12.80 58.95 -14.32
N LEU A 12 13.46 57.81 -14.21
CA LEU A 12 12.87 56.49 -14.48
C LEU A 12 11.84 56.20 -13.38
N ALA A 13 10.56 56.11 -13.76
CA ALA A 13 9.54 55.52 -12.90
C ALA A 13 9.75 54.01 -12.92
N ALA A 14 10.33 53.47 -11.85
CA ALA A 14 10.36 52.03 -11.61
C ALA A 14 8.94 51.60 -11.22
N VAL A 15 8.26 50.87 -12.10
CA VAL A 15 7.07 50.11 -11.75
C VAL A 15 7.55 48.90 -10.96
N LEU A 16 7.49 48.98 -9.64
CA LEU A 16 7.63 47.82 -8.76
C LEU A 16 6.37 46.97 -8.94
N ILE A 17 6.46 45.92 -9.76
CA ILE A 17 5.50 44.82 -9.74
C ILE A 17 5.80 44.05 -8.46
N GLY A 18 5.10 44.40 -7.38
CA GLY A 18 5.10 43.60 -6.17
C GLY A 18 4.44 42.27 -6.49
N TRP A 19 5.23 41.20 -6.52
CA TRP A 19 4.69 39.85 -6.46
C TRP A 19 4.17 39.64 -5.05
N SER A 20 2.85 39.75 -4.88
CA SER A 20 2.20 39.25 -3.68
C SER A 20 2.26 37.73 -3.73
N LEU A 21 3.21 37.14 -3.01
CA LEU A 21 3.13 35.73 -2.61
C LEU A 21 1.95 35.63 -1.64
N LEU A 22 0.78 35.31 -2.17
CA LEU A 22 -0.32 34.81 -1.34
C LEU A 22 0.06 33.37 -1.00
N VAL A 23 0.47 33.13 0.25
CA VAL A 23 0.42 31.78 0.82
C VAL A 23 -1.06 31.43 0.84
N GLN A 24 -1.50 30.61 -0.10
CA GLN A 24 -2.78 29.94 0.05
C GLN A 24 -2.55 28.89 1.13
N PRO A 25 -3.29 28.91 2.26
CA PRO A 25 -3.26 27.78 3.16
C PRO A 25 -3.77 26.58 2.36
N ALA A 26 -2.90 25.61 2.09
CA ALA A 26 -3.38 24.26 1.80
C ALA A 26 -4.12 23.83 3.08
N LEU A 27 -5.43 23.67 2.98
CA LEU A 27 -6.17 23.04 4.07
C LEU A 27 -5.78 21.57 4.04
N ALA A 28 -5.15 21.08 5.11
CA ALA A 28 -4.88 19.65 5.26
C ALA A 28 -6.22 18.90 5.24
N TYR A 29 -6.30 17.84 4.45
CA TYR A 29 -7.48 17.00 4.36
C TYR A 29 -7.76 16.41 5.75
N THR A 30 -8.93 16.77 6.29
CA THR A 30 -9.34 16.39 7.64
C THR A 30 -10.62 15.58 7.51
N PRO A 31 -10.65 14.32 7.99
CA PRO A 31 -11.85 13.50 7.99
C PRO A 31 -13.01 14.22 8.72
N ASN A 32 -14.25 13.95 8.28
CA ASN A 32 -15.45 14.55 8.84
C ASN A 32 -15.98 13.83 10.12
N ASP A 33 -15.21 12.90 10.64
CA ASP A 33 -15.47 11.98 11.74
C ASP A 33 -15.67 12.72 13.08
N PRO A 34 -16.81 12.56 13.78
CA PRO A 34 -17.17 13.38 14.93
C PRO A 34 -16.24 13.27 16.15
N ARG A 35 -15.54 12.13 16.32
CA ARG A 35 -14.64 11.85 17.47
C ARG A 35 -13.17 12.05 17.13
N LEU A 36 -12.83 12.53 15.93
CA LEU A 36 -11.44 12.78 15.51
C LEU A 36 -10.67 13.68 16.50
N GLY A 37 -11.36 14.62 17.15
CA GLY A 37 -10.77 15.52 18.16
C GLY A 37 -10.23 14.83 19.42
N GLU A 38 -10.57 13.56 19.65
CA GLU A 38 -10.07 12.74 20.77
C GLU A 38 -8.81 11.95 20.41
N GLN A 39 -8.50 11.81 19.12
CA GLN A 39 -7.34 11.09 18.61
C GLN A 39 -6.11 12.01 18.46
N TRP A 40 -5.65 12.56 19.58
CA TRP A 40 -4.52 13.52 19.62
C TRP A 40 -3.27 12.99 18.90
N TYR A 41 -3.06 11.68 18.95
CA TYR A 41 -1.90 11.00 18.38
C TYR A 41 -1.80 11.16 16.85
N LEU A 42 -2.93 11.27 16.13
CA LEU A 42 -2.95 11.42 14.67
C LEU A 42 -2.25 12.72 14.24
N GLN A 43 -2.47 13.80 14.98
CA GLN A 43 -1.77 15.05 14.74
C GLN A 43 -0.27 14.94 15.03
N THR A 44 0.09 14.22 16.09
CA THR A 44 1.48 14.02 16.54
C THR A 44 2.30 13.19 15.55
N ILE A 45 1.71 12.17 14.94
CA ILE A 45 2.38 11.32 13.93
C ILE A 45 2.27 11.89 12.50
N GLY A 46 1.70 13.08 12.32
CA GLY A 46 1.61 13.73 11.01
C GLY A 46 0.59 13.08 10.06
N ALA A 47 -0.46 12.44 10.58
CA ALA A 47 -1.51 11.80 9.78
C ALA A 47 -2.23 12.79 8.82
N PRO A 48 -2.58 14.04 9.20
CA PRO A 48 -3.23 14.96 8.27
C PRO A 48 -2.42 15.24 6.99
N SER A 49 -1.10 15.37 7.09
CA SER A 49 -0.25 15.55 5.92
C SER A 49 0.00 14.26 5.14
N ALA A 50 -0.20 13.09 5.77
CA ALA A 50 -0.20 11.81 5.07
C ALA A 50 -1.47 11.66 4.23
N TRP A 51 -2.63 12.04 4.77
CA TRP A 51 -3.92 11.95 4.08
C TRP A 51 -4.07 12.90 2.89
N ASP A 52 -3.28 13.98 2.85
CA ASP A 52 -3.11 14.79 1.64
C ASP A 52 -2.46 14.01 0.47
N LEU A 53 -1.79 12.90 0.75
CA LEU A 53 -1.04 12.07 -0.22
C LEU A 53 -1.69 10.71 -0.46
N ALA A 54 -2.12 10.03 0.60
CA ALA A 54 -2.77 8.73 0.54
C ALA A 54 -3.65 8.50 1.78
N THR A 55 -4.82 7.92 1.58
CA THR A 55 -5.75 7.51 2.64
C THR A 55 -5.95 5.99 2.71
N GLY A 56 -5.22 5.22 1.89
CA GLY A 56 -5.32 3.76 1.79
C GLY A 56 -5.89 3.29 0.45
N SER A 57 -5.76 1.98 0.19
CA SER A 57 -6.41 1.28 -0.91
C SER A 57 -7.07 -0.01 -0.39
N ALA A 58 -8.28 -0.31 -0.87
CA ALA A 58 -8.99 -1.56 -0.58
C ALA A 58 -8.28 -2.82 -1.11
N ASP A 59 -7.21 -2.65 -1.88
CA ASP A 59 -6.32 -3.74 -2.32
C ASP A 59 -5.29 -4.11 -1.26
N VAL A 60 -5.05 -3.24 -0.26
CA VAL A 60 -4.12 -3.51 0.83
C VAL A 60 -4.82 -4.27 1.94
N VAL A 61 -4.28 -5.44 2.27
CA VAL A 61 -4.80 -6.30 3.34
C VAL A 61 -3.90 -6.21 4.58
N VAL A 62 -4.50 -5.90 5.72
CA VAL A 62 -3.81 -5.87 7.03
C VAL A 62 -4.40 -6.94 7.93
N ALA A 63 -3.63 -7.99 8.18
CA ALA A 63 -4.00 -9.02 9.13
C ALA A 63 -3.75 -8.57 10.56
N VAL A 64 -4.74 -8.74 11.42
CA VAL A 64 -4.68 -8.37 12.83
C VAL A 64 -4.87 -9.62 13.66
N LEU A 65 -3.77 -10.09 14.25
CA LEU A 65 -3.72 -11.29 15.07
C LEU A 65 -3.91 -10.88 16.52
N ASP A 66 -5.13 -11.05 17.03
CA ASP A 66 -5.53 -10.50 18.33
C ASP A 66 -6.69 -11.32 18.96
N SER A 67 -7.49 -10.72 19.84
CA SER A 67 -8.60 -11.36 20.56
C SER A 67 -9.92 -11.42 19.79
N GLY A 68 -9.95 -10.96 18.55
CA GLY A 68 -11.14 -10.88 17.70
C GLY A 68 -11.64 -9.45 17.49
N PHE A 69 -12.55 -9.28 16.54
CA PHE A 69 -13.10 -8.00 16.11
C PHE A 69 -14.61 -7.93 16.31
N ASP A 70 -15.14 -6.77 16.68
CA ASP A 70 -16.56 -6.48 16.45
C ASP A 70 -16.83 -6.39 14.94
N MET A 71 -17.30 -7.51 14.37
CA MET A 71 -17.54 -7.64 12.93
C MET A 71 -18.68 -6.73 12.44
N ASN A 72 -19.50 -6.22 13.37
CA ASN A 72 -20.64 -5.34 13.09
C ASN A 72 -20.38 -3.90 13.52
N HIS A 73 -19.15 -3.56 13.90
CA HIS A 73 -18.80 -2.21 14.33
C HIS A 73 -19.05 -1.20 13.20
N PRO A 74 -19.79 -0.10 13.44
CA PRO A 74 -20.19 0.84 12.38
C PRO A 74 -19.01 1.46 11.62
N ASP A 75 -17.85 1.58 12.29
CA ASP A 75 -16.62 2.15 11.73
C ASP A 75 -15.64 1.14 11.13
N LEU A 76 -15.85 -0.16 11.34
CA LEU A 76 -14.92 -1.20 10.87
C LEU A 76 -15.54 -2.09 9.80
N SER A 77 -16.85 -2.35 9.87
CA SER A 77 -17.49 -3.42 9.09
C SER A 77 -17.27 -3.30 7.57
N ALA A 78 -17.12 -2.09 7.03
CA ALA A 78 -16.90 -1.93 5.59
C ALA A 78 -15.43 -2.15 5.17
N ASN A 79 -14.49 -2.06 6.12
CA ASN A 79 -13.07 -2.34 5.93
C ASN A 79 -12.71 -3.77 6.30
N ILE A 80 -13.64 -4.61 6.75
CA ILE A 80 -13.34 -6.02 7.00
C ILE A 80 -13.02 -6.73 5.67
N TRP A 81 -11.97 -7.53 5.68
CA TRP A 81 -11.53 -8.36 4.58
C TRP A 81 -12.58 -9.42 4.25
N SER A 82 -12.70 -9.77 2.97
CA SER A 82 -13.62 -10.81 2.52
C SER A 82 -12.88 -11.83 1.68
N ASN A 83 -12.97 -13.10 2.06
CA ASN A 83 -12.51 -14.21 1.23
C ASN A 83 -13.48 -14.37 0.05
N THR A 84 -13.08 -13.88 -1.13
CA THR A 84 -13.91 -13.96 -2.34
C THR A 84 -13.97 -15.36 -2.96
N ASN A 85 -13.15 -16.30 -2.46
CA ASN A 85 -13.15 -17.69 -2.89
C ASN A 85 -14.09 -18.58 -2.06
N GLU A 86 -14.72 -18.03 -1.01
CA GLU A 86 -15.66 -18.73 -0.13
C GLU A 86 -17.14 -18.34 -0.39
N ILE A 87 -18.04 -19.31 -0.19
CA ILE A 87 -19.49 -19.15 -0.24
C ILE A 87 -20.02 -19.21 1.18
N ALA A 88 -20.39 -18.04 1.71
CA ALA A 88 -20.85 -17.92 3.08
C ALA A 88 -21.99 -18.89 3.45
N GLY A 89 -21.74 -19.74 4.46
CA GLY A 89 -22.74 -20.57 5.12
C GLY A 89 -23.13 -21.85 4.37
N ASP A 90 -22.33 -22.30 3.40
CA ASP A 90 -22.56 -23.58 2.72
C ASP A 90 -21.92 -24.78 3.45
N GLY A 91 -21.04 -24.52 4.45
CA GLY A 91 -20.37 -25.49 5.28
C GLY A 91 -19.27 -26.26 4.54
N VAL A 92 -18.67 -25.66 3.52
CA VAL A 92 -17.67 -26.25 2.65
C VAL A 92 -16.50 -25.29 2.50
N ASP A 93 -15.30 -25.77 2.83
CA ASP A 93 -14.02 -25.15 2.42
C ASP A 93 -13.94 -25.17 0.87
N ASN A 94 -14.33 -24.07 0.24
CA ASN A 94 -14.50 -23.92 -1.21
C ASN A 94 -13.15 -23.68 -1.89
N ASP A 95 -12.25 -22.95 -1.24
CA ASP A 95 -10.93 -22.62 -1.74
C ASP A 95 -9.86 -23.69 -1.41
N GLN A 96 -10.21 -24.67 -0.57
CA GLN A 96 -9.37 -25.78 -0.11
C GLN A 96 -8.17 -25.33 0.70
N ASN A 97 -8.29 -24.20 1.42
CA ASN A 97 -7.25 -23.67 2.29
C ASN A 97 -7.19 -24.36 3.67
N GLY A 98 -8.16 -25.23 3.98
CA GLY A 98 -8.25 -25.98 5.24
C GLY A 98 -9.18 -25.37 6.29
N TYR A 99 -9.82 -24.24 5.99
CA TYR A 99 -10.69 -23.47 6.85
C TYR A 99 -12.09 -23.41 6.21
N VAL A 100 -13.12 -23.78 6.95
CA VAL A 100 -14.48 -23.91 6.39
C VAL A 100 -15.24 -22.61 6.56
N ASP A 101 -15.74 -22.04 5.47
CA ASP A 101 -16.55 -20.82 5.44
C ASP A 101 -15.82 -19.61 6.07
N ASP A 102 -14.49 -19.49 5.92
CA ASP A 102 -13.64 -18.42 6.45
C ASP A 102 -13.80 -17.09 5.67
N THR A 103 -15.05 -16.63 5.55
CA THR A 103 -15.45 -15.54 4.66
C THR A 103 -14.88 -14.19 5.02
N SER A 104 -14.42 -14.01 6.25
CA SER A 104 -13.99 -12.71 6.79
C SER A 104 -12.86 -12.81 7.80
N GLY A 105 -12.08 -13.89 7.75
CA GLY A 105 -11.04 -14.22 8.74
C GLY A 105 -11.35 -15.53 9.46
N TRP A 106 -10.59 -15.81 10.53
CA TRP A 106 -10.63 -17.10 11.21
C TRP A 106 -10.41 -16.99 12.72
N ASP A 107 -11.10 -17.83 13.50
CA ASP A 107 -10.85 -18.04 14.92
C ASP A 107 -10.01 -19.30 15.12
N PHE A 108 -8.73 -19.11 15.44
CA PHE A 108 -7.80 -20.19 15.75
C PHE A 108 -8.00 -20.75 17.17
N VAL A 109 -8.59 -19.98 18.09
CA VAL A 109 -8.87 -20.40 19.46
C VAL A 109 -9.99 -21.45 19.48
N GLN A 110 -11.05 -21.23 18.72
CA GLN A 110 -12.21 -22.12 18.66
C GLN A 110 -12.19 -23.05 17.42
N GLY A 111 -11.43 -22.70 16.39
CA GLY A 111 -11.32 -23.47 15.16
C GLY A 111 -12.54 -23.33 14.26
N ASP A 112 -13.05 -22.11 14.12
CA ASP A 112 -14.20 -21.79 13.28
C ASP A 112 -14.09 -20.43 12.58
N ASN A 113 -15.12 -20.08 11.80
CA ASN A 113 -15.18 -18.86 10.99
C ASN A 113 -15.75 -17.65 11.74
N THR A 114 -15.69 -17.64 13.08
CA THR A 114 -16.21 -16.54 13.90
C THR A 114 -15.09 -15.81 14.62
N PRO A 115 -14.31 -14.94 13.94
CA PRO A 115 -13.24 -14.16 14.56
C PRO A 115 -13.76 -13.00 15.44
N GLU A 116 -14.92 -13.18 16.09
CA GLU A 116 -15.49 -12.27 17.08
C GLU A 116 -14.91 -12.54 18.47
N PRO A 117 -14.79 -11.51 19.33
CA PRO A 117 -14.43 -11.69 20.73
C PRO A 117 -15.42 -12.59 21.46
N ASP A 118 -14.90 -13.47 22.33
CA ASP A 118 -15.75 -14.29 23.20
C ASP A 118 -16.11 -13.53 24.47
N GLU A 119 -17.41 -13.37 24.69
CA GLU A 119 -17.98 -12.61 25.80
C GLU A 119 -18.19 -13.41 27.09
N GLY A 120 -17.77 -14.68 27.13
CA GLY A 120 -18.19 -15.68 28.14
C GLY A 120 -18.34 -15.16 29.59
N GLU A 121 -19.19 -15.84 30.38
CA GLU A 121 -19.63 -15.42 31.74
C GLU A 121 -18.52 -14.94 32.70
N SER A 122 -17.27 -15.34 32.47
CA SER A 122 -16.08 -14.76 33.06
C SER A 122 -15.12 -14.39 31.93
N ASN A 123 -14.70 -13.13 31.89
CA ASN A 123 -13.77 -12.59 30.91
C ASN A 123 -12.83 -11.55 31.55
N ASN A 124 -11.84 -11.11 30.79
CA ASN A 124 -11.13 -9.85 31.01
C ASN A 124 -11.64 -8.86 29.97
N ALA A 125 -12.34 -7.82 30.40
CA ALA A 125 -12.92 -6.82 29.49
C ALA A 125 -11.88 -6.22 28.55
N ASP A 126 -10.71 -5.82 29.07
CA ASP A 126 -9.61 -5.28 28.27
C ASP A 126 -9.20 -6.24 27.16
N ALA A 127 -9.25 -7.57 27.40
CA ALA A 127 -8.95 -8.57 26.38
C ALA A 127 -10.08 -8.70 25.34
N VAL A 128 -11.34 -8.67 25.75
CA VAL A 128 -12.50 -8.75 24.84
C VAL A 128 -12.51 -7.59 23.86
N VAL A 129 -12.21 -6.38 24.34
CA VAL A 129 -12.24 -5.17 23.51
C VAL A 129 -10.95 -4.90 22.73
N HIS A 130 -9.84 -5.59 23.06
CA HIS A 130 -8.49 -5.30 22.55
C HIS A 130 -8.41 -5.30 21.02
N GLY A 131 -8.75 -6.41 20.35
CA GLY A 131 -8.62 -6.54 18.90
C GLY A 131 -9.43 -5.50 18.12
N THR A 132 -10.64 -5.19 18.59
CA THR A 132 -11.47 -4.10 18.02
C THR A 132 -10.79 -2.75 18.14
N ALA A 133 -10.15 -2.45 19.27
CA ALA A 133 -9.40 -1.19 19.45
C ALA A 133 -8.16 -1.12 18.56
N ILE A 134 -7.43 -2.22 18.39
CA ILE A 134 -6.30 -2.33 17.46
C ILE A 134 -6.76 -2.07 16.03
N GLY A 135 -7.83 -2.73 15.58
CA GLY A 135 -8.42 -2.56 14.26
C GLY A 135 -8.80 -1.10 13.95
N GLY A 136 -9.37 -0.40 14.94
CA GLY A 136 -9.72 1.02 14.81
C GLY A 136 -8.53 1.93 14.59
N VAL A 137 -7.42 1.71 15.31
CA VAL A 137 -6.21 2.51 15.13
C VAL A 137 -5.61 2.31 13.74
N ILE A 138 -5.61 1.07 13.23
CA ILE A 138 -5.09 0.75 11.90
C ILE A 138 -5.99 1.38 10.83
N GLY A 139 -7.30 1.08 10.86
CA GLY A 139 -8.17 1.32 9.72
C GLY A 139 -9.66 1.41 10.02
N ALA A 140 -10.07 2.09 11.09
CA ALA A 140 -11.41 2.67 11.11
C ALA A 140 -11.62 3.57 9.87
N MET A 141 -12.82 3.48 9.30
CA MET A 141 -13.18 4.22 8.10
C MET A 141 -13.12 5.74 8.35
N GLY A 142 -12.23 6.44 7.65
CA GLY A 142 -12.23 7.90 7.66
C GLY A 142 -13.24 8.51 6.67
N ASP A 143 -13.68 9.73 6.96
CA ASP A 143 -14.57 10.57 6.14
C ASP A 143 -15.98 10.00 5.93
N ASN A 144 -16.43 9.10 6.82
CA ASN A 144 -17.73 8.43 6.77
C ASN A 144 -18.81 9.07 7.65
N SER A 145 -18.49 10.16 8.36
CA SER A 145 -19.34 10.90 9.30
C SER A 145 -19.72 10.14 10.57
N GLU A 146 -19.02 9.05 10.86
CA GLU A 146 -19.16 8.26 12.08
C GLU A 146 -17.87 8.34 12.91
N GLY A 147 -17.97 7.99 14.19
CA GLY A 147 -16.83 7.69 15.06
C GLY A 147 -15.50 8.41 14.85
N VAL A 148 -14.48 7.60 14.59
CA VAL A 148 -13.04 7.89 14.61
C VAL A 148 -12.43 7.54 13.25
N ALA A 149 -11.30 8.17 12.91
CA ALA A 149 -10.56 7.79 11.71
C ALA A 149 -9.38 6.88 12.08
N GLY A 150 -9.24 5.75 11.39
CA GLY A 150 -8.01 4.96 11.43
C GLY A 150 -6.87 5.70 10.72
N LEU A 151 -5.67 5.16 10.78
CA LEU A 151 -4.57 5.74 10.03
C LEU A 151 -4.72 5.50 8.52
N ALA A 152 -5.15 4.31 8.11
CA ALA A 152 -5.45 3.92 6.74
C ALA A 152 -6.97 3.67 6.56
N TRP A 153 -7.68 4.63 5.99
CA TRP A 153 -9.15 4.70 5.98
C TRP A 153 -9.82 3.69 5.07
N ASN A 154 -9.15 3.30 3.99
CA ASN A 154 -9.68 2.44 2.95
C ASN A 154 -8.72 1.27 2.76
N ILE A 155 -8.86 0.21 3.55
CA ILE A 155 -8.05 -1.01 3.50
C ILE A 155 -8.93 -2.23 3.82
N ARG A 156 -8.36 -3.42 3.79
CA ARG A 156 -9.00 -4.66 4.23
C ARG A 156 -8.36 -5.18 5.50
N LEU A 157 -9.04 -5.05 6.64
CA LEU A 157 -8.65 -5.63 7.92
C LEU A 157 -9.03 -7.12 7.91
N MET A 158 -8.06 -8.02 8.03
CA MET A 158 -8.27 -9.46 8.16
C MET A 158 -8.16 -9.85 9.64
N PRO A 159 -9.29 -10.02 10.35
CA PRO A 159 -9.30 -10.37 11.76
C PRO A 159 -8.94 -11.85 11.95
N LEU A 160 -7.85 -12.12 12.67
CA LEU A 160 -7.44 -13.48 13.02
C LEU A 160 -7.41 -13.58 14.54
N ARG A 161 -8.36 -14.33 15.09
CA ARG A 161 -8.48 -14.48 16.54
C ARG A 161 -7.55 -15.58 17.02
N ILE A 162 -6.55 -15.20 17.82
CA ILE A 162 -5.52 -16.08 18.40
C ILE A 162 -5.41 -15.95 19.93
N LEU A 163 -6.11 -14.98 20.52
CA LEU A 163 -6.21 -14.76 21.96
C LEU A 163 -7.63 -15.06 22.44
N ASP A 164 -7.74 -15.72 23.58
CA ASP A 164 -9.00 -15.98 24.25
C ASP A 164 -9.54 -14.73 24.98
N ASN A 165 -10.69 -14.88 25.63
CA ASN A 165 -11.35 -13.80 26.38
C ASN A 165 -10.63 -13.39 27.68
N PHE A 166 -9.46 -13.96 27.97
CA PHE A 166 -8.54 -13.53 29.03
C PHE A 166 -7.25 -12.91 28.47
N GLY A 167 -7.12 -12.82 27.14
CA GLY A 167 -5.93 -12.33 26.46
C GLY A 167 -4.81 -13.37 26.39
N ALA A 168 -5.13 -14.66 26.56
CA ALA A 168 -4.17 -15.75 26.49
C ALA A 168 -4.23 -16.45 25.14
N GLY A 169 -3.08 -16.79 24.59
CA GLY A 169 -2.95 -17.57 23.35
C GLY A 169 -1.72 -18.47 23.38
N ASN A 170 -1.41 -19.10 22.26
CA ASN A 170 -0.22 -19.94 22.12
C ASN A 170 0.47 -19.69 20.77
N SER A 171 1.74 -20.08 20.69
CA SER A 171 2.58 -19.86 19.52
C SER A 171 2.19 -20.71 18.30
N ASP A 172 1.49 -21.84 18.49
CA ASP A 172 1.03 -22.68 17.40
C ASP A 172 -0.11 -22.01 16.62
N ASP A 173 -1.07 -21.41 17.34
CA ASP A 173 -2.15 -20.64 16.72
C ASP A 173 -1.62 -19.37 16.06
N ALA A 174 -0.70 -18.65 16.72
CA ALA A 174 -0.04 -17.49 16.11
C ALA A 174 0.73 -17.87 14.82
N ARG A 175 1.43 -19.01 14.83
CA ARG A 175 2.13 -19.54 13.64
C ARG A 175 1.15 -19.89 12.51
N LEU A 176 0.02 -20.53 12.82
CA LEU A 176 -0.99 -20.87 11.80
C LEU A 176 -1.65 -19.60 11.25
N ALA A 177 -1.93 -18.63 12.10
CA ALA A 177 -2.52 -17.36 11.70
C ALA A 177 -1.59 -16.53 10.81
N VAL A 178 -0.27 -16.49 11.09
CA VAL A 178 0.70 -15.83 10.18
C VAL A 178 0.69 -16.48 8.80
N ARG A 179 0.68 -17.82 8.73
CA ARG A 179 0.60 -18.52 7.43
C ARG A 179 -0.71 -18.25 6.72
N TYR A 180 -1.83 -18.32 7.43
CA TYR A 180 -3.14 -17.98 6.89
C TYR A 180 -3.16 -16.56 6.31
N ALA A 181 -2.60 -15.58 7.02
CA ALA A 181 -2.52 -14.20 6.57
C ALA A 181 -1.75 -14.10 5.24
N VAL A 182 -0.57 -14.71 5.15
CA VAL A 182 0.24 -14.72 3.93
C VAL A 182 -0.49 -15.42 2.77
N ASP A 183 -1.03 -16.61 3.01
CA ASP A 183 -1.71 -17.42 1.99
C ASP A 183 -2.98 -16.72 1.46
N ASN A 184 -3.61 -15.87 2.28
CA ASN A 184 -4.78 -15.06 1.93
C ASN A 184 -4.44 -13.62 1.51
N GLY A 185 -3.17 -13.32 1.24
CA GLY A 185 -2.73 -12.08 0.61
C GLY A 185 -2.60 -10.87 1.53
N ALA A 186 -2.28 -11.06 2.82
CA ALA A 186 -1.94 -9.97 3.72
C ALA A 186 -0.67 -9.23 3.23
N ASP A 187 -0.74 -7.90 3.16
CA ASP A 187 0.42 -7.03 2.91
C ASP A 187 1.12 -6.63 4.21
N VAL A 188 0.35 -6.55 5.30
CA VAL A 188 0.84 -6.16 6.63
C VAL A 188 0.24 -7.10 7.68
N ILE A 189 1.05 -7.51 8.65
CA ILE A 189 0.63 -8.28 9.82
C ILE A 189 0.93 -7.47 11.07
N ASN A 190 -0.09 -7.23 11.90
CA ASN A 190 0.06 -6.58 13.19
C ASN A 190 -0.05 -7.61 14.34
N LEU A 191 0.96 -7.64 15.21
CA LEU A 191 1.11 -8.56 16.34
C LEU A 191 1.14 -7.77 17.65
N SER A 192 -0.02 -7.47 18.22
CA SER A 192 -0.15 -6.65 19.44
C SER A 192 -0.06 -7.46 20.74
N PHE A 193 0.74 -8.53 20.74
CA PHE A 193 0.96 -9.43 21.87
C PHE A 193 2.45 -9.75 22.03
N THR A 194 2.81 -10.35 23.17
CA THR A 194 4.19 -10.75 23.46
C THR A 194 4.28 -12.11 24.15
N GLY A 195 5.44 -12.76 24.00
CA GLY A 195 5.82 -14.02 24.61
C GLY A 195 7.29 -14.01 25.03
N PHE A 196 7.63 -14.75 26.07
CA PHE A 196 8.95 -14.70 26.73
C PHE A 196 9.94 -15.75 26.22
N GLU A 197 9.49 -16.71 25.43
CA GLU A 197 10.30 -17.84 24.97
C GLU A 197 10.28 -17.87 23.43
N ILE A 198 11.41 -18.22 22.84
CA ILE A 198 11.49 -18.41 21.39
C ILE A 198 10.82 -19.72 20.99
N ASP A 199 9.88 -19.65 20.04
CA ASP A 199 9.36 -20.80 19.32
C ASP A 199 9.95 -20.81 17.90
N PRO A 200 10.87 -21.74 17.57
CA PRO A 200 11.49 -21.81 16.25
C PRO A 200 10.49 -21.99 15.10
N SER A 201 9.34 -22.65 15.34
CA SER A 201 8.35 -22.88 14.29
C SER A 201 7.54 -21.61 14.00
N PHE A 202 7.28 -20.81 15.03
CA PHE A 202 6.64 -19.50 14.87
C PHE A 202 7.61 -18.51 14.23
N SER A 203 8.86 -18.47 14.69
CA SER A 203 9.92 -17.65 14.11
C SER A 203 10.11 -17.93 12.61
N ALA A 204 10.12 -19.21 12.20
CA ALA A 204 10.22 -19.58 10.79
C ALA A 204 9.00 -19.11 9.96
N ALA A 205 7.78 -19.13 10.51
CA ALA A 205 6.62 -18.62 9.80
C ALA A 205 6.66 -17.09 9.64
N VAL A 206 7.25 -16.37 10.60
CA VAL A 206 7.49 -14.92 10.50
C VAL A 206 8.57 -14.61 9.45
N GLU A 207 9.64 -15.40 9.40
CA GLU A 207 10.65 -15.33 8.33
C GLU A 207 10.02 -15.58 6.95
N ASP A 208 9.25 -16.65 6.79
CA ASP A 208 8.53 -16.98 5.54
C ASP A 208 7.62 -15.81 5.09
N ALA A 209 6.91 -15.16 6.04
CA ALA A 209 6.06 -14.02 5.75
C ALA A 209 6.86 -12.78 5.31
N PHE A 210 7.98 -12.50 5.97
CA PHE A 210 8.88 -11.42 5.58
C PHE A 210 9.47 -11.65 4.18
N GLU A 211 9.92 -12.88 3.87
CA GLU A 211 10.43 -13.26 2.55
C GLU A 211 9.35 -13.16 1.46
N ALA A 212 8.09 -13.42 1.81
CA ALA A 212 6.93 -13.24 0.93
C ALA A 212 6.57 -11.75 0.69
N GLY A 213 7.29 -10.81 1.31
CA GLY A 213 7.09 -9.37 1.11
C GLY A 213 6.07 -8.74 2.06
N VAL A 214 5.64 -9.46 3.09
CA VAL A 214 4.67 -8.99 4.09
C VAL A 214 5.39 -8.17 5.17
N VAL A 215 4.86 -6.98 5.49
CA VAL A 215 5.41 -6.14 6.55
C VAL A 215 4.88 -6.62 7.90
N ILE A 216 5.75 -6.94 8.85
CA ILE A 216 5.34 -7.46 10.16
C ILE A 216 5.65 -6.42 11.22
N VAL A 217 4.67 -6.09 12.04
CA VAL A 217 4.79 -5.06 13.08
C VAL A 217 4.37 -5.66 14.41
N ALA A 218 5.19 -5.48 15.46
CA ALA A 218 4.90 -6.04 16.78
C ALA A 218 5.10 -5.04 17.92
N ALA A 219 4.32 -5.23 18.97
CA ALA A 219 4.51 -4.53 20.24
C ALA A 219 5.75 -5.08 20.97
N VAL A 220 6.56 -4.20 21.57
CA VAL A 220 7.74 -4.62 22.35
C VAL A 220 7.41 -5.04 23.81
N GLY A 221 6.14 -4.98 24.19
CA GLY A 221 5.68 -5.39 25.51
C GLY A 221 5.75 -4.30 26.59
N ASN A 222 5.09 -4.59 27.71
CA ASN A 222 4.87 -3.64 28.80
C ASN A 222 5.36 -4.26 30.12
N THR A 223 6.20 -3.55 30.87
CA THR A 223 6.65 -3.93 32.21
C THR A 223 6.49 -2.76 33.18
N ASP A 224 5.79 -2.98 34.29
CA ASP A 224 5.64 -1.97 35.35
C ASP A 224 7.00 -1.48 35.88
N GLY A 225 7.10 -0.17 36.14
CA GLY A 225 8.25 0.41 36.83
C GLY A 225 9.42 0.77 35.92
N GLY A 226 9.12 1.31 34.74
CA GLY A 226 10.13 1.87 33.81
C GLY A 226 10.38 1.05 32.55
N GLY A 227 9.75 -0.12 32.39
CA GLY A 227 10.02 -1.04 31.29
C GLY A 227 11.24 -1.94 31.54
N THR A 228 11.43 -2.94 30.67
CA THR A 228 12.60 -3.81 30.66
C THR A 228 13.46 -3.57 29.41
N ASP A 229 14.77 -3.69 29.58
CA ASP A 229 15.75 -3.66 28.49
C ASP A 229 15.75 -4.99 27.72
N LEU A 230 15.38 -4.94 26.45
CA LEU A 230 15.24 -6.09 25.56
C LEU A 230 16.58 -6.59 25.02
N ASP A 231 17.65 -5.82 25.12
CA ASP A 231 19.00 -6.27 24.80
C ASP A 231 19.50 -7.30 25.84
N GLU A 232 18.95 -7.24 27.07
CA GLU A 232 19.19 -8.21 28.13
C GLU A 232 18.10 -9.30 28.21
N THR A 233 16.84 -8.91 28.01
CA THR A 233 15.67 -9.79 28.15
C THR A 233 14.79 -9.72 26.89
N PRO A 234 15.19 -10.38 25.80
CA PRO A 234 14.46 -10.31 24.54
C PRO A 234 13.04 -10.87 24.67
N ILE A 235 12.14 -10.34 23.84
CA ILE A 235 10.73 -10.71 23.83
C ILE A 235 10.27 -10.98 22.40
N TYR A 236 9.36 -11.91 22.22
CA TYR A 236 8.92 -12.38 20.90
C TYR A 236 7.43 -12.08 20.69
N PRO A 237 6.98 -11.73 19.48
CA PRO A 237 7.69 -11.80 18.21
C PRO A 237 8.58 -10.59 17.87
N ALA A 238 8.54 -9.49 18.64
CA ALA A 238 9.28 -8.26 18.31
C ALA A 238 10.79 -8.46 18.08
N CYS A 239 11.43 -9.39 18.78
CA CYS A 239 12.86 -9.69 18.63
C CYS A 239 13.14 -10.90 17.71
N PHE A 240 12.19 -11.32 16.86
CA PHE A 240 12.48 -12.28 15.79
C PHE A 240 13.28 -11.60 14.66
N ARG A 241 14.47 -12.12 14.41
CA ARG A 241 15.42 -11.61 13.42
C ARG A 241 16.51 -12.64 13.14
N ASP A 242 17.29 -12.41 12.09
CA ASP A 242 18.58 -13.09 11.91
C ASP A 242 19.77 -12.13 12.07
N ALA A 243 20.93 -12.51 11.54
CA ALA A 243 22.15 -11.70 11.66
C ALA A 243 22.20 -10.52 10.68
N ASP A 244 21.44 -10.58 9.58
CA ASP A 244 21.53 -9.68 8.43
C ASP A 244 20.26 -8.82 8.27
N ASP A 245 19.10 -9.33 8.66
CA ASP A 245 17.78 -8.71 8.46
C ASP A 245 16.93 -8.66 9.74
N ASP A 246 16.14 -7.59 9.84
CA ASP A 246 15.09 -7.44 10.83
C ASP A 246 13.73 -7.78 10.22
N TRP A 247 13.14 -8.88 10.66
CA TRP A 247 11.89 -9.36 10.07
C TRP A 247 10.66 -8.65 10.63
N VAL A 248 10.76 -8.14 11.86
CA VAL A 248 9.64 -7.58 12.62
C VAL A 248 9.97 -6.16 13.07
N ILE A 249 9.11 -5.22 12.72
CA ILE A 249 9.22 -3.83 13.17
C ILE A 249 8.72 -3.76 14.62
N GLY A 250 9.64 -3.67 15.58
CA GLY A 250 9.35 -3.54 17.00
C GLY A 250 8.96 -2.11 17.38
N VAL A 251 7.80 -1.93 18.01
CA VAL A 251 7.23 -0.62 18.32
C VAL A 251 7.20 -0.33 19.81
N THR A 252 7.93 0.71 20.23
CA THR A 252 7.90 1.27 21.60
C THR A 252 6.80 2.32 21.77
N ALA A 253 6.39 2.57 23.01
CA ALA A 253 5.30 3.49 23.33
C ALA A 253 5.78 4.83 23.91
N THR A 254 5.18 5.92 23.45
CA THR A 254 5.37 7.28 24.00
C THR A 254 4.08 7.86 24.56
N THR A 255 4.22 8.83 25.47
CA THR A 255 3.11 9.61 26.03
C THR A 255 2.77 10.84 25.19
N ASP A 256 1.74 11.58 25.59
CA ASP A 256 1.34 12.86 25.00
C ASP A 256 2.38 13.98 25.19
N ALA A 257 3.32 13.80 26.13
CA ALA A 257 4.46 14.68 26.35
C ALA A 257 5.67 14.34 25.47
N ASP A 258 5.52 13.39 24.53
CA ASP A 258 6.57 12.95 23.61
C ASP A 258 7.82 12.39 24.32
N VAL A 259 7.58 11.60 25.37
CA VAL A 259 8.59 10.86 26.14
C VAL A 259 8.20 9.39 26.21
N LYS A 260 9.15 8.51 26.54
CA LYS A 260 8.86 7.08 26.77
C LYS A 260 7.72 6.92 27.79
N ALA A 261 6.73 6.09 27.46
CA ALA A 261 5.73 5.67 28.44
C ALA A 261 6.41 4.81 29.52
N ASP A 262 6.03 4.98 30.80
CA ASP A 262 6.73 4.33 31.91
C ASP A 262 6.75 2.80 31.75
N PHE A 263 5.64 2.22 31.31
CA PHE A 263 5.51 0.78 31.08
C PHE A 263 6.26 0.24 29.87
N SER A 264 6.64 1.06 28.89
CA SER A 264 7.17 0.57 27.61
C SER A 264 8.53 -0.10 27.83
N ASN A 265 8.67 -1.35 27.37
CA ASN A 265 9.99 -1.93 27.17
C ASN A 265 10.77 -1.14 26.11
N TYR A 266 12.07 -1.31 26.10
CA TYR A 266 13.03 -0.56 25.29
C TYR A 266 14.25 -1.43 24.98
N GLY A 267 15.06 -1.06 24.01
CA GLY A 267 16.27 -1.79 23.61
C GLY A 267 16.85 -1.21 22.32
N SER A 268 18.07 -1.58 21.97
CA SER A 268 18.72 -1.11 20.75
C SER A 268 18.61 -2.09 19.59
N ASP A 269 18.34 -3.38 19.86
CA ASP A 269 18.32 -4.43 18.84
C ASP A 269 16.94 -4.63 18.19
N CYS A 270 15.86 -4.77 18.97
CA CYS A 270 14.51 -5.11 18.48
C CYS A 270 13.43 -4.07 18.78
N ALA A 271 13.84 -2.84 19.11
CA ALA A 271 12.96 -1.69 19.17
C ALA A 271 13.37 -0.73 18.05
N ASP A 272 12.59 -0.70 16.97
CA ASP A 272 12.95 -0.01 15.72
C ASP A 272 12.41 1.40 15.64
N ILE A 273 11.24 1.62 16.23
CA ILE A 273 10.50 2.88 16.13
C ILE A 273 9.62 3.08 17.37
N ALA A 274 9.29 4.33 17.66
CA ALA A 274 8.34 4.67 18.69
C ALA A 274 7.04 5.21 18.09
N ALA A 275 5.91 4.95 18.74
CA ALA A 275 4.64 5.58 18.43
C ALA A 275 3.89 5.95 19.72
N PRO A 276 2.94 6.90 19.66
CA PRO A 276 2.05 7.16 20.78
C PRO A 276 1.36 5.88 21.28
N GLY A 277 1.40 5.65 22.59
CA GLY A 277 0.85 4.43 23.18
C GLY A 277 0.22 4.62 24.56
N GLU A 278 0.03 5.86 25.03
CA GLU A 278 -0.62 6.15 26.32
C GLU A 278 -1.82 7.07 26.10
N GLY A 279 -2.97 6.72 26.68
CA GLY A 279 -4.19 7.51 26.56
C GLY A 279 -4.74 7.59 25.14
N ILE A 280 -4.71 6.47 24.41
CA ILE A 280 -5.17 6.38 23.03
C ILE A 280 -6.69 6.19 22.98
N PHE A 281 -7.32 6.81 21.99
CA PHE A 281 -8.76 6.75 21.72
C PHE A 281 -9.00 5.96 20.42
N SER A 282 -9.93 4.99 20.45
CA SER A 282 -10.22 4.09 19.32
C SER A 282 -11.66 3.54 19.38
N THR A 283 -12.00 2.68 18.42
CA THR A 283 -13.18 1.78 18.46
C THR A 283 -13.06 0.81 19.62
N THR A 284 -14.19 0.25 20.07
CA THR A 284 -14.22 -0.82 21.07
C THR A 284 -15.35 -1.80 20.78
N TYR A 285 -15.27 -3.00 21.35
CA TYR A 285 -16.30 -4.02 21.16
C TYR A 285 -17.59 -3.59 21.87
N GLN A 286 -18.72 -3.63 21.14
CA GLN A 286 -20.03 -3.33 21.69
C GLN A 286 -20.96 -4.56 21.66
N ASN A 287 -21.52 -4.88 22.82
CA ASN A 287 -22.71 -5.70 22.93
C ASN A 287 -23.70 -5.08 23.93
N PRO A 288 -24.86 -4.56 23.45
CA PRO A 288 -25.85 -3.91 24.30
C PRO A 288 -26.54 -4.85 25.31
N ASP A 289 -26.37 -6.18 25.17
CA ASP A 289 -26.87 -7.15 26.14
C ASP A 289 -26.00 -7.24 27.40
N TRP A 290 -24.81 -6.62 27.41
CA TRP A 290 -23.87 -6.61 28.52
C TRP A 290 -23.55 -5.18 28.99
N ASP A 291 -23.66 -4.94 30.30
CA ASP A 291 -23.46 -3.62 30.92
C ASP A 291 -22.03 -3.05 30.74
N GLU A 292 -21.05 -3.89 30.41
CA GLU A 292 -19.63 -3.52 30.25
C GLU A 292 -19.26 -3.11 28.82
N PHE A 293 -20.02 -3.54 27.81
CA PHE A 293 -19.71 -3.36 26.38
C PHE A 293 -20.75 -2.48 25.68
N THR A 294 -21.12 -1.34 26.29
CA THR A 294 -22.24 -0.53 25.78
C THR A 294 -21.85 0.58 24.82
N GLU A 295 -20.56 0.93 24.75
CA GLU A 295 -20.05 2.02 23.93
C GLU A 295 -19.32 1.44 22.71
N ALA A 296 -19.42 2.09 21.55
CA ALA A 296 -18.67 1.71 20.35
C ALA A 296 -17.28 2.36 20.30
N TYR A 297 -17.03 3.38 21.14
CA TYR A 297 -15.77 4.12 21.13
C TYR A 297 -15.33 4.46 22.54
N GLU A 298 -14.05 4.24 22.82
CA GLU A 298 -13.48 4.56 24.12
C GLU A 298 -12.02 5.02 24.03
N GLY A 299 -11.54 5.61 25.12
CA GLY A 299 -10.15 6.02 25.23
C GLY A 299 -9.55 5.69 26.58
N GLY A 300 -8.27 6.01 26.72
CA GLY A 300 -7.48 5.63 27.90
C GLY A 300 -6.60 4.40 27.66
N TRP A 301 -6.70 3.79 26.47
CA TRP A 301 -5.86 2.68 26.06
C TRP A 301 -4.38 3.02 26.20
N SER A 302 -3.66 2.17 26.92
CA SER A 302 -2.25 2.40 27.22
C SER A 302 -1.47 1.09 27.11
N GLY A 303 -0.50 1.05 26.21
CA GLY A 303 0.33 -0.12 25.93
C GLY A 303 1.14 0.03 24.64
N THR A 304 2.22 -0.74 24.52
CA THR A 304 2.89 -0.95 23.22
C THR A 304 1.97 -1.65 22.22
N SER A 305 0.99 -2.43 22.71
CA SER A 305 -0.05 -3.05 21.89
C SER A 305 -0.88 -2.02 21.11
N ILE A 306 -1.17 -0.83 21.67
CA ILE A 306 -1.90 0.24 20.97
C ILE A 306 -0.97 1.18 20.16
N ALA A 307 0.34 1.13 20.40
CA ALA A 307 1.34 1.85 19.61
C ALA A 307 1.66 1.13 18.29
N SER A 308 1.83 -0.20 18.33
CA SER A 308 2.08 -1.06 17.16
C SER A 308 1.11 -0.86 15.97
N PRO A 309 -0.22 -0.78 16.15
CA PRO A 309 -1.15 -0.56 15.05
C PRO A 309 -0.96 0.77 14.33
N MET A 310 -0.40 1.80 14.98
CA MET A 310 -0.09 3.06 14.27
C MET A 310 1.01 2.85 13.23
N VAL A 311 1.98 2.01 13.53
CA VAL A 311 3.05 1.67 12.59
C VAL A 311 2.53 0.72 11.51
N ALA A 312 1.67 -0.25 11.86
CA ALA A 312 1.00 -1.11 10.88
C ALA A 312 0.12 -0.30 9.91
N GLY A 313 -0.64 0.67 10.40
CA GLY A 313 -1.41 1.60 9.57
C GLY A 313 -0.53 2.47 8.67
N ALA A 314 0.64 2.89 9.15
CA ALA A 314 1.60 3.65 8.33
C ALA A 314 2.21 2.78 7.22
N ALA A 315 2.55 1.52 7.53
CA ALA A 315 2.98 0.54 6.55
C ALA A 315 1.89 0.27 5.50
N ALA A 316 0.63 0.16 5.91
CA ALA A 316 -0.50 -0.02 5.00
C ALA A 316 -0.67 1.19 4.07
N LEU A 317 -0.54 2.42 4.57
CA LEU A 317 -0.53 3.63 3.72
C LEU A 317 0.62 3.62 2.71
N LEU A 318 1.83 3.25 3.14
CA LEU A 318 2.99 3.15 2.25
C LEU A 318 2.77 2.11 1.15
N LYS A 319 2.30 0.91 1.51
CA LYS A 319 1.96 -0.17 0.56
C LYS A 319 0.81 0.22 -0.36
N SER A 320 -0.15 1.00 0.10
CA SER A 320 -1.27 1.48 -0.74
C SER A 320 -0.82 2.45 -1.82
N ALA A 321 0.13 3.34 -1.48
CA ALA A 321 0.68 4.30 -2.43
C ALA A 321 1.77 3.69 -3.31
N TYR A 322 2.50 2.70 -2.79
CA TYR A 322 3.67 2.10 -3.42
C TYR A 322 3.71 0.58 -3.16
N PRO A 323 2.92 -0.23 -3.90
CA PRO A 323 2.77 -1.66 -3.62
C PRO A 323 4.05 -2.49 -3.76
N SER A 324 5.01 -2.03 -4.57
CA SER A 324 6.30 -2.71 -4.78
C SER A 324 7.31 -2.55 -3.65
N LEU A 325 7.00 -1.74 -2.63
CA LEU A 325 7.89 -1.63 -1.46
C LEU A 325 7.98 -2.97 -0.74
N ARG A 326 9.23 -3.42 -0.54
CA ARG A 326 9.53 -4.60 0.28
C ARG A 326 9.51 -4.23 1.76
N PRO A 327 9.41 -5.21 2.68
CA PRO A 327 9.43 -4.95 4.12
C PRO A 327 10.64 -4.12 4.59
N THR A 328 11.82 -4.37 4.04
CA THR A 328 13.05 -3.61 4.34
C THR A 328 12.98 -2.16 3.88
N ASP A 329 12.36 -1.89 2.73
CA ASP A 329 12.16 -0.54 2.22
C ASP A 329 11.17 0.23 3.11
N VAL A 330 10.08 -0.43 3.54
CA VAL A 330 9.09 0.14 4.47
C VAL A 330 9.73 0.50 5.81
N LEU A 331 10.47 -0.42 6.44
CA LEU A 331 11.18 -0.15 7.69
C LEU A 331 12.15 1.04 7.54
N THR A 332 12.94 1.05 6.46
CA THR A 332 13.91 2.13 6.21
C THR A 332 13.22 3.49 6.04
N ILE A 333 12.12 3.55 5.28
CA ILE A 333 11.32 4.76 5.12
C ILE A 333 10.81 5.26 6.48
N LEU A 334 10.23 4.37 7.27
CA LEU A 334 9.69 4.72 8.59
C LEU A 334 10.78 5.27 9.53
N GLN A 335 11.95 4.62 9.58
CA GLN A 335 13.07 5.05 10.41
C GLN A 335 13.68 6.39 9.96
N LEU A 336 13.76 6.65 8.65
CA LEU A 336 14.29 7.91 8.12
C LEU A 336 13.29 9.07 8.23
N SER A 337 12.00 8.77 8.41
CA SER A 337 10.96 9.78 8.46
C SER A 337 10.62 10.25 9.87
N VAL A 338 11.07 9.55 10.91
CA VAL A 338 10.74 9.83 12.31
C VAL A 338 11.00 11.27 12.75
N ASP A 339 10.25 11.72 13.76
CA ASP A 339 10.61 12.88 14.56
C ASP A 339 11.43 12.46 15.79
N PRO A 340 12.45 13.24 16.19
CA PRO A 340 13.18 12.96 17.42
C PRO A 340 12.27 13.03 18.65
N ILE A 341 12.38 12.05 19.55
CA ILE A 341 11.65 12.01 20.83
C ILE A 341 12.30 13.00 21.81
N ALA A 342 11.50 13.72 22.59
CA ALA A 342 12.03 14.64 23.59
C ALA A 342 12.76 13.85 24.68
N ALA A 343 14.08 14.04 24.79
CA ALA A 343 14.93 13.27 25.69
C ALA A 343 14.54 13.42 27.17
N GLY A 344 13.84 12.42 27.71
CA GLY A 344 14.03 11.98 29.10
C GLY A 344 15.32 11.17 29.18
N SER A 345 16.13 11.38 30.21
CA SER A 345 17.55 10.99 30.29
C SER A 345 17.88 9.49 30.30
N GLU A 346 16.97 8.60 29.93
CA GLU A 346 17.08 7.16 30.25
C GLU A 346 17.00 6.19 29.06
N ALA A 347 16.69 6.62 27.82
CA ALA A 347 16.53 5.68 26.68
C ALA A 347 16.93 6.26 25.31
N SER A 348 17.92 7.17 25.26
CA SER A 348 18.35 7.78 23.99
C SER A 348 19.04 6.74 23.09
N GLY A 349 18.34 6.30 22.04
CA GLY A 349 18.81 5.25 21.13
C GLY A 349 18.27 3.85 21.45
N GLU A 350 17.41 3.73 22.47
CA GLU A 350 16.78 2.48 22.90
C GLU A 350 15.25 2.47 22.66
N LEU A 351 14.74 3.51 21.98
CA LEU A 351 13.32 3.63 21.59
C LEU A 351 13.14 3.54 20.07
N GLY A 352 14.13 2.94 19.41
CA GLY A 352 14.25 2.98 17.96
C GLY A 352 14.72 4.32 17.41
N ALA A 353 14.54 4.50 16.10
CA ALA A 353 15.03 5.67 15.37
C ALA A 353 14.40 7.00 15.83
N GLY A 354 13.18 6.95 16.36
CA GLY A 354 12.42 8.10 16.82
C GLY A 354 10.91 7.84 16.77
N ARG A 355 10.10 8.88 16.99
CA ARG A 355 8.65 8.78 16.91
C ARG A 355 8.18 8.76 15.46
N LEU A 356 7.26 7.87 15.12
CA LEU A 356 6.56 7.80 13.85
C LEU A 356 6.12 9.18 13.35
N ASN A 357 6.45 9.46 12.09
CA ASN A 357 5.89 10.56 11.32
C ASN A 357 5.51 10.05 9.93
N VAL A 358 4.23 9.70 9.77
CA VAL A 358 3.69 9.08 8.54
C VAL A 358 3.62 10.06 7.38
N GLY A 359 3.38 11.36 7.67
CA GLY A 359 3.39 12.41 6.65
C GLY A 359 4.76 12.54 5.98
N ARG A 360 5.84 12.51 6.76
CA ARG A 360 7.20 12.50 6.22
C ARG A 360 7.52 11.17 5.53
N ALA A 361 6.99 10.04 6.03
CA ALA A 361 7.20 8.73 5.43
C ALA A 361 6.71 8.71 3.96
N LEU A 362 5.47 9.11 3.72
CA LEU A 362 4.89 9.19 2.37
C LEU A 362 5.60 10.21 1.47
N GLN A 363 6.17 11.28 2.03
CA GLN A 363 6.94 12.25 1.25
C GLN A 363 8.28 11.70 0.73
N ILE A 364 8.93 10.80 1.47
CA ILE A 364 10.22 10.23 1.06
C ILE A 364 10.09 8.90 0.33
N ALA A 365 8.98 8.18 0.51
CA ALA A 365 8.70 6.89 -0.11
C ALA A 365 8.94 6.82 -1.64
N PRO A 366 8.63 7.86 -2.46
CA PRO A 366 8.97 7.86 -3.88
C PRO A 366 10.45 7.62 -4.22
N SER A 367 11.36 7.89 -3.28
CA SER A 367 12.80 7.68 -3.48
C SER A 367 13.27 6.23 -3.27
N PHE A 368 12.40 5.38 -2.73
CA PHE A 368 12.64 3.96 -2.44
C PHE A 368 11.97 3.05 -3.46
N VAL A 369 10.97 3.55 -4.18
CA VAL A 369 10.37 2.81 -5.27
C VAL A 369 11.35 2.82 -6.42
N THR A 370 11.92 1.65 -6.70
CA THR A 370 12.51 1.42 -8.00
C THR A 370 11.37 1.49 -9.00
N THR A 371 11.35 2.51 -9.85
CA THR A 371 10.78 2.34 -11.20
C THR A 371 11.21 0.96 -11.69
N PRO A 372 10.31 0.13 -12.28
CA PRO A 372 10.64 -1.23 -12.72
C PRO A 372 12.03 -1.18 -13.32
N GLU A 373 12.97 -1.93 -12.72
CA GLU A 373 14.38 -1.81 -13.08
C GLU A 373 14.43 -1.86 -14.60
N ALA A 374 15.00 -0.82 -15.20
CA ALA A 374 15.05 -0.75 -16.64
C ALA A 374 15.67 -2.08 -17.07
N PRO A 375 14.99 -2.84 -17.95
CA PRO A 375 15.39 -4.19 -18.20
C PRO A 375 16.88 -4.30 -18.51
N PRO A 376 17.55 -5.39 -18.12
CA PRO A 376 18.99 -5.53 -18.30
C PRO A 376 19.36 -5.17 -19.74
N ALA A 377 20.47 -4.44 -19.89
CA ALA A 377 20.94 -4.05 -21.21
C ALA A 377 21.06 -5.28 -22.11
N ASP A 378 20.84 -5.12 -23.42
CA ASP A 378 20.80 -6.23 -24.38
C ASP A 378 21.98 -7.20 -24.22
N GLU A 379 23.18 -6.69 -23.94
CA GLU A 379 24.39 -7.51 -23.73
C GLU A 379 24.30 -8.40 -22.47
N ASP A 380 23.79 -7.87 -21.36
CA ASP A 380 23.65 -8.58 -20.09
C ASP A 380 22.51 -9.60 -20.13
N ALA A 381 21.44 -9.26 -20.86
CA ALA A 381 20.31 -10.14 -21.12
C ALA A 381 20.57 -11.21 -22.18
N GLY A 382 21.74 -11.19 -22.83
CA GLY A 382 22.06 -12.10 -23.94
C GLY A 382 21.18 -11.90 -25.19
N ILE A 383 20.54 -10.74 -25.33
CA ILE A 383 19.74 -10.40 -26.50
C ILE A 383 20.65 -10.30 -27.73
N VAL A 384 20.22 -10.93 -28.82
CA VAL A 384 20.88 -10.84 -30.12
C VAL A 384 19.95 -10.19 -31.13
N ARG A 385 20.53 -9.58 -32.19
CA ARG A 385 19.73 -9.10 -33.32
C ARG A 385 19.65 -10.14 -34.43
N ASP A 386 18.44 -10.43 -34.89
CA ASP A 386 18.23 -11.33 -36.02
C ASP A 386 18.55 -10.67 -37.38
N ALA A 387 18.29 -11.39 -38.48
CA ALA A 387 18.54 -10.89 -39.83
C ALA A 387 17.63 -9.73 -40.25
N LEU A 388 16.51 -9.55 -39.56
CA LEU A 388 15.56 -8.45 -39.74
C LEU A 388 15.86 -7.27 -38.80
N GLY A 389 16.79 -7.45 -37.86
CA GLY A 389 17.20 -6.45 -36.89
C GLY A 389 16.43 -6.53 -35.57
N HIS A 390 15.53 -7.50 -35.41
CA HIS A 390 14.75 -7.68 -34.20
C HIS A 390 15.62 -8.08 -33.02
N ARG A 391 15.34 -7.56 -31.82
CA ARG A 391 15.92 -8.02 -30.57
C ARG A 391 15.31 -9.37 -30.23
N VAL A 392 16.11 -10.44 -30.15
CA VAL A 392 15.67 -11.80 -29.86
C VAL A 392 16.26 -12.26 -28.55
N ALA A 393 15.41 -12.75 -27.65
CA ALA A 393 15.80 -13.29 -26.36
C ALA A 393 16.58 -14.61 -26.51
N PRO A 394 17.58 -14.87 -25.64
CA PRO A 394 18.30 -16.14 -25.65
C PRO A 394 17.42 -17.30 -25.18
N SER A 395 17.87 -18.52 -25.45
CA SER A 395 17.22 -19.75 -24.95
C SER A 395 17.60 -20.00 -23.49
N SER A 396 16.60 -20.28 -22.66
CA SER A 396 16.74 -20.72 -21.25
C SER A 396 17.35 -22.13 -21.11
N GLY A 397 17.51 -22.86 -22.22
CA GLY A 397 17.92 -24.26 -22.21
C GLY A 397 16.81 -25.26 -21.87
N THR A 398 15.58 -24.79 -21.67
CA THR A 398 14.39 -25.64 -21.48
C THR A 398 13.50 -25.66 -22.72
N GLN A 399 12.62 -26.65 -22.82
CA GLN A 399 11.69 -26.79 -23.96
C GLN A 399 10.25 -26.93 -23.49
N ALA A 400 9.33 -26.30 -24.21
CA ALA A 400 7.89 -26.41 -24.00
C ALA A 400 7.14 -26.55 -25.35
N PRO A 401 5.94 -27.14 -25.38
CA PRO A 401 5.17 -27.26 -26.61
C PRO A 401 4.68 -25.88 -27.07
N SER A 402 4.87 -25.56 -28.35
CA SER A 402 4.31 -24.36 -28.96
C SER A 402 2.78 -24.38 -28.85
N PRO A 403 2.13 -23.28 -28.43
CA PRO A 403 0.68 -23.16 -28.43
C PRO A 403 0.08 -23.16 -29.85
N VAL A 404 0.91 -22.99 -30.89
CA VAL A 404 0.47 -22.91 -32.29
C VAL A 404 0.62 -24.25 -33.00
N THR A 405 1.80 -24.86 -32.90
CA THR A 405 2.11 -26.10 -33.63
C THR A 405 2.01 -27.36 -32.77
N GLY A 406 2.08 -27.22 -31.44
CA GLY A 406 2.20 -28.34 -30.50
C GLY A 406 3.58 -29.02 -30.48
N GLU A 407 4.52 -28.58 -31.33
CA GLU A 407 5.89 -29.09 -31.34
C GLU A 407 6.71 -28.46 -30.21
N LEU A 408 7.67 -29.22 -29.65
CA LEU A 408 8.59 -28.68 -28.66
C LEU A 408 9.48 -27.62 -29.29
N GLN A 409 9.49 -26.43 -28.68
CA GLN A 409 10.40 -25.34 -28.99
C GLN A 409 11.14 -24.94 -27.71
N ASP A 410 12.30 -24.30 -27.88
CA ASP A 410 13.05 -23.75 -26.76
C ASP A 410 12.26 -22.62 -26.09
N VAL A 411 12.30 -22.54 -24.77
CA VAL A 411 11.74 -21.43 -23.99
C VAL A 411 12.79 -20.34 -23.89
N SER A 412 12.43 -19.10 -24.22
CA SER A 412 13.29 -17.93 -24.10
C SER A 412 13.41 -17.47 -22.65
N ASP A 413 14.56 -16.90 -22.29
CA ASP A 413 14.67 -16.12 -21.05
C ASP A 413 13.85 -14.84 -21.18
N VAL A 414 13.19 -14.43 -20.09
CA VAL A 414 12.31 -13.27 -20.05
C VAL A 414 12.52 -12.55 -18.72
N TYR A 415 12.55 -11.21 -18.76
CA TYR A 415 12.73 -10.36 -17.60
C TYR A 415 11.52 -9.43 -17.39
N PRO A 416 11.22 -9.06 -16.13
CA PRO A 416 10.27 -8.00 -15.83
C PRO A 416 10.61 -6.70 -16.57
N GLY A 417 9.58 -5.95 -16.95
CA GLY A 417 9.72 -4.70 -17.72
C GLY A 417 9.86 -4.88 -19.23
N TRP A 418 10.02 -6.11 -19.74
CA TRP A 418 10.09 -6.34 -21.18
C TRP A 418 8.73 -6.19 -21.86
N PHE A 419 8.77 -5.59 -23.05
CA PHE A 419 7.73 -5.77 -24.05
C PHE A 419 8.11 -6.98 -24.90
N VAL A 420 7.33 -8.05 -24.88
CA VAL A 420 7.62 -9.27 -25.61
C VAL A 420 6.59 -9.57 -26.69
N ARG A 421 7.03 -10.24 -27.75
CA ARG A 421 6.18 -10.75 -28.83
C ARG A 421 6.75 -12.06 -29.36
N SER A 422 5.91 -12.94 -29.91
CA SER A 422 6.39 -14.12 -30.63
C SER A 422 6.02 -14.07 -32.11
N GLU A 423 6.69 -14.90 -32.92
CA GLU A 423 6.54 -14.88 -34.38
C GLU A 423 5.13 -15.15 -34.89
N SER A 424 4.38 -16.01 -34.19
CA SER A 424 3.04 -16.41 -34.63
C SER A 424 1.93 -15.47 -34.17
N PHE A 425 2.22 -14.47 -33.32
CA PHE A 425 1.22 -13.57 -32.75
C PHE A 425 1.55 -12.10 -33.00
N ASP A 426 0.53 -11.30 -33.31
CA ASP A 426 0.67 -9.84 -33.48
C ASP A 426 0.63 -9.07 -32.16
N THR A 427 0.15 -9.71 -31.08
CA THR A 427 0.02 -9.09 -29.76
C THR A 427 1.39 -8.90 -29.10
N VAL A 428 1.65 -7.68 -28.66
CA VAL A 428 2.74 -7.36 -27.73
C VAL A 428 2.23 -7.51 -26.31
N TYR A 429 3.08 -8.02 -25.43
CA TYR A 429 2.79 -8.18 -24.02
C TYR A 429 3.81 -7.41 -23.18
N TYR A 430 3.37 -6.76 -22.12
CA TYR A 430 4.27 -6.32 -21.06
C TYR A 430 4.47 -7.45 -20.04
N ILE A 431 5.68 -7.62 -19.53
CA ILE A 431 6.02 -8.61 -18.50
C ILE A 431 6.17 -7.92 -17.14
N ASP A 432 5.36 -8.33 -16.17
CA ASP A 432 5.43 -7.80 -14.81
C ASP A 432 6.48 -8.51 -13.94
N GLU A 433 6.57 -8.08 -12.68
CA GLU A 433 7.53 -8.61 -11.69
C GLU A 433 7.29 -10.09 -11.36
N ASP A 434 6.05 -10.57 -11.53
CA ASP A 434 5.62 -11.96 -11.33
C ASP A 434 5.78 -12.83 -12.59
N LEU A 435 6.40 -12.30 -13.66
CA LEU A 435 6.52 -12.93 -14.98
C LEU A 435 5.16 -13.27 -15.62
N ARG A 436 4.11 -12.52 -15.30
CA ARG A 436 2.83 -12.56 -16.02
C ARG A 436 2.89 -11.64 -17.22
N ARG A 437 2.15 -12.02 -18.27
CA ARG A 437 2.10 -11.27 -19.52
C ARG A 437 0.78 -10.51 -19.66
N HIS A 438 0.88 -9.19 -19.76
CA HIS A 438 -0.24 -8.28 -19.95
C HIS A 438 -0.36 -7.88 -21.41
N PRO A 439 -1.39 -8.33 -22.14
CA PRO A 439 -1.52 -8.02 -23.57
C PRO A 439 -1.88 -6.55 -23.80
N PHE A 440 -1.23 -5.92 -24.76
CA PHE A 440 -1.72 -4.67 -25.35
C PHE A 440 -2.86 -4.97 -26.33
N TRP A 441 -3.93 -4.18 -26.23
CA TRP A 441 -5.08 -4.35 -27.12
C TRP A 441 -4.77 -4.01 -28.57
N ASP A 442 -4.02 -2.92 -28.77
CA ASP A 442 -3.59 -2.45 -30.06
C ASP A 442 -2.25 -1.69 -29.97
N ALA A 443 -1.72 -1.36 -31.15
CA ALA A 443 -0.48 -0.61 -31.26
C ALA A 443 -0.60 0.80 -30.64
N GLN A 444 -1.75 1.47 -30.75
CA GLN A 444 -1.90 2.82 -30.18
C GLN A 444 -1.72 2.79 -28.66
N THR A 445 -2.29 1.78 -28.02
CA THR A 445 -2.14 1.51 -26.59
C THR A 445 -0.67 1.25 -26.27
N PHE A 446 -0.01 0.34 -26.97
CA PHE A 446 1.42 0.07 -26.79
C PHE A 446 2.28 1.34 -26.89
N PHE A 447 2.04 2.19 -27.89
CA PHE A 447 2.75 3.46 -28.07
C PHE A 447 2.36 4.56 -27.07
N THR A 448 1.52 4.27 -26.08
CA THR A 448 1.43 5.13 -24.88
C THR A 448 2.46 4.73 -23.81
N TRP A 449 2.97 3.50 -23.89
CA TRP A 449 3.96 2.93 -22.97
C TRP A 449 5.38 2.97 -23.52
N ALA A 450 5.53 2.73 -24.82
CA ALA A 450 6.79 2.73 -25.55
C ALA A 450 6.82 3.84 -26.61
N SER A 451 8.01 4.13 -27.11
CA SER A 451 8.27 5.11 -28.18
C SER A 451 8.69 4.47 -29.50
N ASP A 452 9.15 3.21 -29.49
CA ASP A 452 9.63 2.51 -30.68
C ASP A 452 9.31 1.00 -30.62
N TRP A 453 9.17 0.37 -31.79
CA TRP A 453 9.09 -1.09 -31.90
C TRP A 453 10.41 -1.79 -31.55
N ASP A 454 11.55 -1.09 -31.63
CA ASP A 454 12.85 -1.59 -31.15
C ASP A 454 12.84 -1.89 -29.64
N GLU A 455 11.84 -1.44 -28.89
CA GLU A 455 11.67 -1.81 -27.47
C GLU A 455 11.14 -3.24 -27.30
N VAL A 456 10.60 -3.86 -28.36
CA VAL A 456 10.04 -5.22 -28.32
C VAL A 456 11.12 -6.29 -28.45
N VAL A 457 11.09 -7.27 -27.54
CA VAL A 457 11.92 -8.46 -27.54
C VAL A 457 11.15 -9.67 -28.07
N TRP A 458 11.73 -10.35 -29.05
CA TRP A 458 11.14 -11.52 -29.68
C TRP A 458 11.47 -12.79 -28.89
N VAL A 459 10.43 -13.53 -28.56
CA VAL A 459 10.48 -14.81 -27.84
C VAL A 459 9.86 -15.91 -28.69
N THR A 460 10.13 -17.17 -28.38
CA THR A 460 9.47 -18.29 -29.08
C THR A 460 7.98 -18.38 -28.72
N ASP A 461 7.19 -19.07 -29.55
CA ASP A 461 5.78 -19.30 -29.23
C ASP A 461 5.63 -20.14 -27.95
N ALA A 462 6.56 -21.08 -27.70
CA ALA A 462 6.56 -21.89 -26.50
C ALA A 462 6.76 -21.06 -25.22
N THR A 463 7.57 -20.00 -25.26
CA THR A 463 7.70 -19.06 -24.12
C THR A 463 6.36 -18.47 -23.70
N LEU A 464 5.50 -18.13 -24.64
CA LEU A 464 4.17 -17.61 -24.31
C LEU A 464 3.31 -18.62 -23.52
N SER A 465 3.54 -19.93 -23.69
CA SER A 465 2.82 -20.96 -22.94
C SER A 465 3.29 -21.12 -21.49
N THR A 466 4.49 -20.65 -21.16
CA THR A 466 5.05 -20.71 -19.80
C THR A 466 4.71 -19.47 -18.96
N LEU A 467 4.26 -18.38 -19.60
CA LEU A 467 3.89 -17.14 -18.94
C LEU A 467 2.36 -17.04 -18.78
N SER A 468 1.92 -16.89 -17.54
CA SER A 468 0.50 -16.71 -17.20
C SER A 468 -0.03 -15.42 -17.82
N ILE A 469 -1.22 -15.50 -18.43
CA ILE A 469 -1.87 -14.32 -19.00
C ILE A 469 -2.55 -13.51 -17.90
N ALA A 470 -2.31 -12.20 -17.90
CA ALA A 470 -2.91 -11.26 -16.96
C ALA A 470 -3.82 -10.27 -17.68
N THR A 471 -4.35 -9.30 -16.93
CA THR A 471 -5.29 -8.29 -17.43
C THR A 471 -4.66 -7.47 -18.57
N PRO A 472 -5.38 -7.25 -19.69
CA PRO A 472 -4.92 -6.37 -20.75
C PRO A 472 -4.59 -4.96 -20.26
N LEU A 473 -3.63 -4.33 -20.90
CA LEU A 473 -3.28 -2.94 -20.61
C LEU A 473 -4.17 -1.96 -21.37
N VAL A 474 -4.56 -0.89 -20.68
CA VAL A 474 -5.11 0.34 -21.28
C VAL A 474 -3.99 1.33 -21.60
N PRO A 475 -4.32 2.44 -22.28
CA PRO A 475 -3.35 3.50 -22.45
C PRO A 475 -2.74 3.93 -21.11
N LYS A 476 -1.42 4.19 -21.12
CA LYS A 476 -0.64 4.47 -19.92
C LYS A 476 -1.26 5.62 -19.11
N PRO A 477 -1.49 5.44 -17.80
CA PRO A 477 -2.06 6.48 -16.97
C PRO A 477 -1.32 7.81 -17.08
N GLY A 478 -2.07 8.91 -17.15
CA GLY A 478 -1.55 10.27 -17.25
C GLY A 478 -0.96 10.66 -18.61
N VAL A 479 -0.87 9.76 -19.59
CA VAL A 479 -0.25 10.04 -20.91
C VAL A 479 -1.27 10.52 -21.95
N VAL A 480 -2.49 9.98 -21.89
CA VAL A 480 -3.58 10.29 -22.81
C VAL A 480 -4.91 10.35 -22.07
N LEU A 481 -5.92 10.90 -22.73
CA LEU A 481 -7.33 10.76 -22.37
C LEU A 481 -7.92 9.61 -23.17
N VAL A 482 -8.96 8.97 -22.64
CA VAL A 482 -9.66 7.90 -23.36
C VAL A 482 -11.12 8.24 -23.60
N LYS A 483 -11.61 7.82 -24.75
CA LYS A 483 -13.01 7.89 -25.12
C LYS A 483 -13.47 6.49 -25.52
N ILE A 484 -14.61 6.06 -24.98
CA ILE A 484 -15.19 4.77 -25.35
C ILE A 484 -15.84 4.92 -26.72
N GLN A 485 -15.59 4.02 -27.67
CA GLN A 485 -16.22 4.15 -29.00
C GLN A 485 -17.76 4.20 -28.97
N SER A 486 -18.38 3.57 -27.97
CA SER A 486 -19.83 3.59 -27.76
C SER A 486 -20.34 4.78 -26.93
N ASP A 487 -19.45 5.62 -26.39
CA ASP A 487 -19.77 6.71 -25.48
C ASP A 487 -19.16 8.05 -25.95
N PRO A 488 -19.92 9.15 -26.03
CA PRO A 488 -19.33 10.47 -26.30
C PRO A 488 -18.40 10.97 -25.19
N SER A 489 -18.45 10.38 -23.99
CA SER A 489 -17.74 10.81 -22.79
C SER A 489 -16.23 10.58 -22.87
N VAL A 490 -15.48 11.51 -22.28
CA VAL A 490 -14.01 11.46 -22.23
C VAL A 490 -13.58 11.29 -20.78
N TYR A 491 -12.65 10.37 -20.57
CA TYR A 491 -12.15 10.00 -19.25
C TYR A 491 -10.66 10.29 -19.17
N ALA A 492 -10.23 10.77 -18.00
CA ALA A 492 -8.84 10.70 -17.61
C ALA A 492 -8.52 9.25 -17.21
N VAL A 493 -7.35 8.75 -17.62
CA VAL A 493 -6.82 7.46 -17.15
C VAL A 493 -5.83 7.76 -16.05
N GLU A 494 -6.16 7.39 -14.82
CA GLU A 494 -5.33 7.59 -13.65
C GLU A 494 -4.83 6.25 -13.12
N SER A 495 -3.66 6.25 -12.48
CA SER A 495 -3.16 5.05 -11.80
C SER A 495 -4.12 4.77 -10.65
N GLY A 496 -4.65 3.55 -10.58
CA GLY A 496 -5.29 3.07 -9.35
C GLY A 496 -4.25 2.53 -8.40
N ALA A 497 -4.62 1.52 -7.61
CA ALA A 497 -3.70 0.89 -6.64
C ALA A 497 -2.44 0.32 -7.30
N THR A 498 -2.56 -0.21 -8.52
CA THR A 498 -1.43 -0.65 -9.34
C THR A 498 -1.52 -0.04 -10.73
N ILE A 499 -0.42 -0.07 -11.48
CA ILE A 499 -0.44 0.29 -12.91
C ILE A 499 -1.30 -0.67 -13.76
N TRP A 500 -1.69 -1.82 -13.20
CA TRP A 500 -2.55 -2.84 -13.83
C TRP A 500 -4.04 -2.61 -13.58
N SER A 501 -4.38 -1.79 -12.58
CA SER A 501 -5.76 -1.47 -12.17
C SER A 501 -6.04 0.03 -12.27
N PRO A 502 -5.99 0.63 -13.47
CA PRO A 502 -6.22 2.06 -13.63
C PRO A 502 -7.68 2.45 -13.40
N VAL A 503 -7.86 3.68 -12.92
CA VAL A 503 -9.17 4.27 -12.62
C VAL A 503 -9.54 5.27 -13.72
N LEU A 504 -10.78 5.18 -14.19
CA LEU A 504 -11.32 6.02 -15.24
C LEU A 504 -12.23 7.08 -14.63
N ARG A 505 -11.85 8.34 -14.75
CA ARG A 505 -12.61 9.47 -14.18
C ARG A 505 -13.20 10.32 -15.30
N LEU A 506 -14.52 10.48 -15.28
CA LEU A 506 -15.23 11.26 -16.29
C LEU A 506 -14.83 12.73 -16.20
N ILE A 507 -14.39 13.32 -17.31
CA ILE A 507 -14.22 14.78 -17.39
C ILE A 507 -15.60 15.39 -17.66
N SER A 508 -16.20 15.97 -16.62
CA SER A 508 -17.62 16.38 -16.63
C SER A 508 -17.95 17.48 -17.64
N SER A 509 -16.97 18.24 -18.14
CA SER A 509 -17.19 19.23 -19.19
C SER A 509 -15.95 19.56 -20.02
N GLU A 510 -16.18 20.02 -21.25
CA GLU A 510 -15.14 20.57 -22.13
C GLU A 510 -14.40 21.77 -21.50
N THR A 511 -15.09 22.58 -20.70
CA THR A 511 -14.45 23.71 -20.00
C THR A 511 -13.38 23.23 -19.03
N ILE A 512 -13.64 22.15 -18.30
CA ILE A 512 -12.67 21.53 -17.39
C ILE A 512 -11.52 20.91 -18.19
N ALA A 513 -11.83 20.20 -19.28
CA ALA A 513 -10.81 19.64 -20.16
C ALA A 513 -9.83 20.70 -20.69
N VAL A 514 -10.36 21.84 -21.17
CA VAL A 514 -9.54 22.97 -21.66
C VAL A 514 -8.70 23.58 -20.53
N GLN A 515 -9.24 23.68 -19.32
CA GLN A 515 -8.52 24.25 -18.18
C GLN A 515 -7.39 23.34 -17.68
N MET A 516 -7.57 22.02 -17.74
CA MET A 516 -6.59 21.04 -17.27
C MET A 516 -5.54 20.69 -18.32
N TYR A 517 -5.95 20.49 -19.57
CA TYR A 517 -5.10 19.95 -20.65
C TYR A 517 -4.83 20.97 -21.78
N GLY A 518 -5.39 22.17 -21.69
CA GLY A 518 -5.23 23.25 -22.66
C GLY A 518 -6.19 23.20 -23.85
N GLU A 519 -6.10 24.20 -24.73
CA GLU A 519 -6.98 24.36 -25.91
C GLU A 519 -6.92 23.20 -26.91
N VAL A 520 -5.87 22.37 -26.85
CA VAL A 520 -5.65 21.22 -27.74
C VAL A 520 -5.96 19.89 -27.06
N TRP A 521 -6.70 19.90 -25.94
CA TRP A 521 -6.98 18.70 -25.13
C TRP A 521 -7.49 17.51 -25.95
N SER A 522 -8.29 17.76 -26.99
CA SER A 522 -8.87 16.74 -27.87
C SER A 522 -7.83 15.97 -28.68
N GLU A 523 -6.61 16.50 -28.83
CA GLU A 523 -5.51 15.80 -29.47
C GLU A 523 -4.94 14.68 -28.60
N TYR A 524 -5.17 14.72 -27.29
CA TYR A 524 -4.74 13.67 -26.35
C TYR A 524 -5.78 12.55 -26.20
N VAL A 525 -6.93 12.62 -26.87
CA VAL A 525 -8.02 11.64 -26.72
C VAL A 525 -7.81 10.45 -27.65
N LEU A 526 -7.61 9.25 -27.09
CA LEU A 526 -7.63 7.97 -27.80
C LEU A 526 -8.98 7.29 -27.71
N ASP A 527 -9.45 6.74 -28.83
CA ASP A 527 -10.65 5.91 -28.86
C ASP A 527 -10.28 4.48 -28.42
N VAL A 528 -10.95 3.97 -27.39
CA VAL A 528 -10.76 2.60 -26.88
C VAL A 528 -11.99 1.75 -27.14
N ASP A 529 -11.77 0.45 -27.35
CA ASP A 529 -12.84 -0.51 -27.58
C ASP A 529 -13.73 -0.65 -26.32
N ALA A 530 -15.05 -0.68 -26.52
CA ALA A 530 -16.01 -0.78 -25.44
C ALA A 530 -15.90 -2.08 -24.62
N THR A 531 -15.28 -3.13 -25.16
CA THR A 531 -15.08 -4.42 -24.46
C THR A 531 -14.00 -4.37 -23.38
N LEU A 532 -13.09 -3.39 -23.42
CA LEU A 532 -12.08 -3.18 -22.39
C LEU A 532 -12.69 -2.56 -21.13
N PHE A 533 -13.69 -1.71 -21.29
CA PHE A 533 -14.19 -0.82 -20.25
C PHE A 533 -14.91 -1.47 -19.05
N PRO A 534 -15.68 -2.57 -19.20
CA PRO A 534 -16.32 -3.25 -18.07
C PRO A 534 -15.35 -3.82 -17.03
N ARG A 535 -14.05 -3.83 -17.32
CA ARG A 535 -13.01 -4.41 -16.47
C ARG A 535 -12.26 -3.38 -15.62
N TYR A 536 -12.52 -2.09 -15.82
CA TYR A 536 -11.83 -1.03 -15.10
C TYR A 536 -12.78 -0.31 -14.15
N GLU A 537 -12.20 0.21 -13.08
CA GLU A 537 -12.94 0.96 -12.08
C GLU A 537 -13.22 2.38 -12.56
N TYR A 538 -14.38 2.89 -12.18
CA TYR A 538 -14.77 4.27 -12.43
C TYR A 538 -14.60 5.05 -11.14
N GLY A 539 -13.73 6.06 -11.18
CA GLY A 539 -13.54 6.98 -10.07
C GLY A 539 -14.58 8.10 -10.07
N ALA A 540 -14.49 8.97 -9.07
CA ALA A 540 -15.33 10.17 -9.01
C ALA A 540 -15.10 11.06 -10.25
N ASP A 541 -16.20 11.58 -10.80
CA ASP A 541 -16.16 12.52 -11.90
C ASP A 541 -15.27 13.74 -11.57
N ILE A 542 -14.54 14.24 -12.56
CA ILE A 542 -13.75 15.46 -12.45
C ILE A 542 -14.71 16.63 -12.69
N GLU A 543 -15.28 17.15 -11.60
CA GLU A 543 -16.20 18.29 -11.59
C GLU A 543 -15.50 19.65 -11.41
N THR A 544 -14.25 19.64 -10.97
CA THR A 544 -13.42 20.84 -10.73
C THR A 544 -12.04 20.71 -11.35
N VAL A 545 -11.36 21.84 -11.57
CA VAL A 545 -10.02 21.85 -12.18
C VAL A 545 -8.99 21.24 -11.23
N GLU A 546 -8.32 20.19 -11.69
CA GLU A 546 -7.22 19.53 -11.00
C GLU A 546 -5.88 19.79 -11.71
N ARG A 547 -4.77 19.60 -10.99
CA ARG A 547 -3.42 19.82 -11.55
C ARG A 547 -3.00 18.59 -12.36
N VAL A 548 -2.63 18.81 -13.62
CA VAL A 548 -2.11 17.78 -14.52
C VAL A 548 -0.66 18.10 -14.91
N ASP A 549 0.19 17.08 -14.97
CA ASP A 549 1.50 17.20 -15.62
C ASP A 549 1.34 17.09 -17.14
N THR A 550 1.29 18.23 -17.82
CA THR A 550 1.14 18.26 -19.28
C THR A 550 2.42 17.91 -20.04
N SER A 551 3.57 17.74 -19.35
CA SER A 551 4.86 17.47 -20.01
C SER A 551 5.01 16.03 -20.48
N ILE A 552 4.23 15.11 -19.90
CA ILE A 552 4.21 13.68 -20.23
C ILE A 552 3.09 13.30 -21.21
N LEU A 553 2.20 14.25 -21.55
CA LEU A 553 1.09 14.00 -22.45
C LEU A 553 1.59 13.73 -23.87
N ARG A 554 0.93 12.78 -24.54
CA ARG A 554 1.22 12.43 -25.93
C ARG A 554 -0.01 12.65 -26.80
N SER A 555 0.13 13.43 -27.86
CA SER A 555 -0.95 13.60 -28.81
C SER A 555 -1.12 12.36 -29.69
N ARG A 556 -2.32 12.16 -30.21
CA ARG A 556 -2.61 11.19 -31.27
C ARG A 556 -1.67 11.29 -32.45
N SER A 557 -1.32 12.51 -32.85
CA SER A 557 -0.39 12.73 -33.96
C SER A 557 1.01 12.19 -33.64
N GLN A 558 1.51 12.40 -32.43
CA GLN A 558 2.81 11.86 -31.99
C GLN A 558 2.77 10.34 -31.93
N ILE A 559 1.72 9.75 -31.36
CA ILE A 559 1.55 8.30 -31.30
C ILE A 559 1.50 7.71 -32.72
N PHE A 560 0.77 8.32 -33.64
CA PHE A 560 0.68 7.86 -35.02
C PHE A 560 2.00 8.03 -35.80
N GLU A 561 2.74 9.11 -35.54
CA GLU A 561 4.08 9.31 -36.09
C GLU A 561 5.03 8.22 -35.61
N ASP A 562 5.04 7.86 -34.34
CA ASP A 562 5.90 6.79 -33.81
C ASP A 562 5.52 5.42 -34.38
N MET A 563 4.22 5.13 -34.46
CA MET A 563 3.70 3.92 -35.10
C MET A 563 4.13 3.78 -36.57
N SER A 564 4.27 4.89 -37.29
CA SER A 564 4.56 4.91 -38.73
C SER A 564 6.04 5.14 -39.05
N GLY A 565 6.78 5.76 -38.13
CA GLY A 565 8.21 6.05 -38.22
C GLY A 565 9.08 4.82 -37.96
N ALA A 566 8.57 3.86 -37.20
CA ALA A 566 9.20 2.56 -36.95
C ALA A 566 8.93 1.55 -38.08
N GLY A 567 9.12 2.00 -39.33
CA GLY A 567 9.06 1.16 -40.53
C GLY A 567 10.32 0.33 -40.71
N GLY A 568 10.28 -0.92 -40.25
CA GLY A 568 11.21 -2.01 -40.57
C GLY A 568 10.47 -3.32 -40.62
#